data_AF-A0A370DC41-F1
#
_entry.id   AF-A0A370DC41-F1
#
_cell.length_a   1.000
_cell.length_b   1.000
_cell.length_c   1.000
_cell.angle_alpha   90.00
_cell.angle_beta   90.00
_cell.angle_gamma   90.00
#
_symmetry.space_group_name_H-M   'P 1'
#
loop_
_entity.id
_entity.type
_entity.pdbx_description
1 polymer ?
#
loop_
_entity_poly.entity_id
_entity_poly.type
_entity_poly.pdbx_seq_one_letter_code
_entity_poly.pdbx_strand_id
1 'polypeptide(L)'
;MPKKQTNDKTPTDKSKQEAPITPPKIILTTKCKTVSSKSTLTYNIAIDDKNKAYIRVVSNTGGGYFSNEWILIDDINSTLKAAPKDQPISSIHLFPLFKGKSVNTPGYLLAVLINEKVLIPHTENKRQYAFTGTTKLMDKIKENTKK
;
A
#
# COMPACT_ATOMS: atom_id res chain seq x y z
N MET A 1 -31.97 31.18 29.30
CA MET A 1 -31.00 31.82 28.36
C MET A 1 -29.78 32.22 29.18
N PRO A 2 -28.57 31.82 28.76
CA PRO A 2 -27.86 32.52 27.69
C PRO A 2 -27.58 31.64 26.46
N LYS A 3 -27.20 32.32 25.38
CA LYS A 3 -27.23 31.89 23.98
C LYS A 3 -25.94 31.15 23.58
N LYS A 4 -26.15 30.05 22.83
CA LYS A 4 -25.45 29.65 21.58
C LYS A 4 -23.96 30.01 21.45
N GLN A 5 -23.12 28.98 21.44
CA GLN A 5 -22.02 28.94 20.49
C GLN A 5 -21.98 27.54 19.86
N THR A 6 -22.60 27.47 18.69
CA THR A 6 -22.41 26.44 17.68
C THR A 6 -20.96 26.50 17.21
N ASN A 7 -20.16 25.48 17.54
CA ASN A 7 -18.93 25.22 16.81
C ASN A 7 -19.19 24.04 15.89
N ASP A 8 -19.65 24.40 14.69
CA ASP A 8 -19.56 23.60 13.50
C ASP A 8 -18.08 23.35 13.22
N LYS A 9 -17.61 22.14 13.49
CA LYS A 9 -16.34 21.61 12.99
C LYS A 9 -16.67 20.34 12.24
N THR A 10 -16.95 20.48 10.96
CA THR A 10 -16.55 19.44 10.00
C THR A 10 -15.06 19.21 10.20
N PRO A 11 -14.61 17.94 10.27
CA PRO A 11 -13.62 17.60 9.26
C PRO A 11 -13.66 16.13 8.80
N THR A 12 -13.37 16.03 7.50
CA THR A 12 -12.76 14.91 6.82
C THR A 12 -13.69 13.79 6.37
N ASP A 13 -14.16 13.97 5.13
CA ASP A 13 -14.52 12.91 4.19
C ASP A 13 -13.46 11.79 4.25
N LYS A 14 -13.80 10.71 4.96
CA LYS A 14 -13.06 9.46 4.87
C LYS A 14 -13.40 8.90 3.51
N SER A 15 -12.51 9.10 2.53
CA SER A 15 -12.58 8.44 1.25
C SER A 15 -12.82 6.95 1.48
N LYS A 16 -14.05 6.54 1.21
CA LYS A 16 -14.51 5.17 1.41
C LYS A 16 -13.76 4.34 0.38
N GLN A 17 -12.80 3.54 0.83
CA GLN A 17 -12.21 2.49 0.01
C GLN A 17 -13.34 1.59 -0.50
N GLU A 18 -13.75 1.82 -1.74
CA GLU A 18 -14.64 0.94 -2.47
C GLU A 18 -13.84 -0.31 -2.80
N ALA A 19 -14.24 -1.43 -2.19
CA ALA A 19 -13.81 -2.72 -2.66
C ALA A 19 -14.22 -2.85 -4.14
N PRO A 20 -13.38 -3.47 -5.00
CA PRO A 20 -13.74 -3.72 -6.38
C PRO A 20 -15.11 -4.42 -6.43
N ILE A 21 -16.07 -3.83 -7.15
CA ILE A 21 -17.42 -4.40 -7.35
C ILE A 21 -17.31 -5.75 -8.06
N THR A 22 -16.24 -5.92 -8.84
CA THR A 22 -15.84 -7.15 -9.54
C THR A 22 -14.42 -7.51 -9.10
N PRO A 23 -14.10 -8.78 -8.80
CA PRO A 23 -12.74 -9.16 -8.43
C PRO A 23 -11.76 -8.77 -9.54
N PRO A 24 -10.67 -8.04 -9.23
CA PRO A 24 -9.77 -7.52 -10.25
C PRO A 24 -9.00 -8.67 -10.92
N LYS A 25 -8.77 -8.55 -12.23
CA LYS A 25 -8.02 -9.53 -13.02
C LYS A 25 -6.55 -9.48 -12.63
N ILE A 26 -6.00 -10.60 -12.17
CA ILE A 26 -4.57 -10.71 -11.86
C ILE A 26 -3.78 -10.65 -13.17
N ILE A 27 -2.86 -9.69 -13.25
CA ILE A 27 -1.96 -9.53 -14.40
C ILE A 27 -0.54 -10.01 -14.09
N LEU A 28 -0.16 -10.04 -12.82
CA LEU A 28 1.16 -10.50 -12.39
C LEU A 28 1.07 -11.16 -11.01
N THR A 29 1.76 -12.29 -10.87
CA THR A 29 2.06 -12.90 -9.57
C THR A 29 3.57 -12.98 -9.44
N THR A 30 4.13 -12.40 -8.38
CA THR A 30 5.58 -12.36 -8.19
C THR A 30 5.95 -12.44 -6.72
N LYS A 31 7.26 -12.46 -6.43
CA LYS A 31 7.80 -12.71 -5.10
C LYS A 31 8.83 -11.66 -4.71
N CYS A 32 8.94 -11.39 -3.41
CA CYS A 32 10.02 -10.60 -2.85
C CYS A 32 10.39 -11.12 -1.45
N LYS A 33 11.53 -10.68 -0.93
CA LYS A 33 11.88 -10.93 0.48
C LYS A 33 11.11 -9.97 1.38
N THR A 34 10.83 -10.40 2.62
CA THR A 34 10.43 -9.49 3.70
C THR A 34 11.53 -8.46 3.97
N VAL A 35 11.21 -7.33 4.62
CA VAL A 35 12.21 -6.30 4.99
C VAL A 35 13.39 -6.87 5.79
N SER A 36 13.15 -7.84 6.67
CA SER A 36 14.18 -8.52 7.45
C SER A 36 14.97 -9.58 6.68
N SER A 37 14.63 -9.82 5.41
CA SER A 37 15.17 -10.87 4.54
C SER A 37 14.99 -12.33 5.03
N LYS A 38 14.26 -12.56 6.12
CA LYS A 38 14.06 -13.89 6.73
C LYS A 38 13.04 -14.77 6.01
N SER A 39 12.13 -14.17 5.24
CA SER A 39 11.05 -14.91 4.58
C SER A 39 10.77 -14.35 3.19
N THR A 40 10.05 -15.13 2.38
CA THR A 40 9.63 -14.75 1.03
C THR A 40 8.13 -14.50 1.04
N LEU A 41 7.72 -13.37 0.47
CA LEU A 41 6.34 -13.01 0.21
C LEU A 41 6.00 -13.35 -1.24
N THR A 42 4.78 -13.82 -1.48
CA THR A 42 4.17 -13.86 -2.82
C THR A 42 3.04 -12.85 -2.84
N TYR A 43 2.96 -12.03 -3.89
CA TYR A 43 1.95 -11.00 -4.04
C TYR A 43 1.44 -10.94 -5.47
N ASN A 44 0.21 -10.45 -5.61
CA ASN A 44 -0.44 -10.26 -6.88
C ASN A 44 -0.58 -8.79 -7.19
N ILE A 45 -0.46 -8.46 -8.47
CA ILE A 45 -0.88 -7.19 -9.05
C ILE A 45 -2.04 -7.48 -9.99
N ALA A 46 -3.10 -6.68 -9.88
CA ALA A 46 -4.34 -6.87 -10.62
C ALA A 46 -4.87 -5.54 -11.14
N ILE A 47 -5.72 -5.60 -12.16
CA ILE A 47 -6.45 -4.47 -12.72
C ILE A 47 -7.95 -4.77 -12.75
N ASP A 48 -8.79 -3.78 -12.46
CA ASP A 48 -10.24 -3.89 -12.64
C ASP A 48 -10.71 -3.39 -14.03
N ASP A 49 -12.01 -3.51 -14.29
CA ASP A 49 -12.67 -3.04 -15.51
C ASP A 49 -12.54 -1.52 -15.76
N LYS A 50 -12.24 -0.76 -14.72
CA LYS A 50 -12.02 0.70 -14.76
C LYS A 50 -10.54 1.07 -14.88
N ASN A 51 -9.66 0.10 -15.20
CA ASN A 51 -8.21 0.27 -15.27
C ASN A 51 -7.55 0.72 -13.95
N LYS A 52 -8.21 0.52 -12.81
CA LYS A 52 -7.59 0.76 -11.50
C LYS A 52 -6.70 -0.41 -11.15
N ALA A 53 -5.53 -0.11 -10.61
CA ALA A 53 -4.54 -1.12 -10.29
C ALA A 53 -4.49 -1.41 -8.78
N TYR A 54 -4.43 -2.69 -8.44
CA TYR A 54 -4.47 -3.20 -7.07
C TYR A 54 -3.28 -4.09 -6.78
N ILE A 55 -2.90 -4.14 -5.51
CA ILE A 55 -1.89 -5.05 -4.99
C ILE A 55 -2.44 -5.83 -3.80
N ARG A 56 -2.02 -7.07 -3.61
CA ARG A 56 -2.26 -7.84 -2.37
C ARG A 56 -1.16 -8.85 -2.12
N VAL A 57 -0.90 -9.14 -0.84
CA VAL A 57 -0.08 -10.29 -0.44
C VAL A 57 -0.96 -11.54 -0.43
N VAL A 58 -0.45 -12.65 -0.96
CA VAL A 58 -1.19 -13.93 -1.04
C VAL A 58 -0.49 -15.08 -0.32
N SER A 59 0.80 -14.98 -0.04
CA SER A 59 1.54 -16.00 0.71
C SER A 59 2.78 -15.43 1.38
N ASN A 60 3.20 -16.09 2.46
CA ASN A 60 4.38 -15.79 3.27
C ASN A 60 5.01 -17.09 3.75
N THR A 61 6.31 -17.32 3.48
CA THR A 61 7.02 -18.53 3.93
C THR A 61 7.39 -18.52 5.42
N GLY A 62 7.22 -17.39 6.11
CA GLY A 62 7.55 -17.22 7.53
C GLY A 62 6.42 -17.51 8.51
N GLY A 63 5.23 -17.91 8.02
CA GLY A 63 4.09 -18.32 8.87
C GLY A 63 3.35 -17.20 9.62
N GLY A 64 3.85 -15.96 9.59
CA GLY A 64 3.16 -14.82 10.20
C GLY A 64 1.83 -14.49 9.52
N TYR A 65 0.80 -14.23 10.33
CA TYR A 65 -0.54 -13.84 9.87
C TYR A 65 -0.48 -12.58 9.00
N PHE A 66 -1.29 -12.55 7.94
CA PHE A 66 -1.49 -11.40 7.08
C PHE A 66 -2.92 -11.34 6.54
N SER A 67 -3.36 -10.14 6.18
CA SER A 67 -4.57 -9.93 5.40
C SER A 67 -4.29 -10.05 3.90
N ASN A 68 -5.17 -10.73 3.17
CA ASN A 68 -5.14 -10.87 1.71
C ASN A 68 -6.00 -9.82 0.99
N GLU A 69 -6.31 -8.71 1.67
CA GLU A 69 -7.06 -7.57 1.14
C GLU A 69 -6.39 -6.96 -0.10
N TRP A 70 -7.22 -6.53 -1.05
CA TRP A 70 -6.80 -5.72 -2.19
C TRP A 70 -6.60 -4.28 -1.76
N ILE A 71 -5.43 -3.71 -2.08
CA ILE A 71 -5.11 -2.31 -1.81
C ILE A 71 -4.96 -1.59 -3.14
N LEU A 72 -5.66 -0.47 -3.31
CA LEU A 72 -5.58 0.37 -4.50
C LEU A 72 -4.22 1.09 -4.52
N ILE A 73 -3.53 1.05 -5.67
CA ILE A 73 -2.22 1.72 -5.81
C ILE A 73 -2.34 3.24 -5.65
N ASP A 74 -3.47 3.83 -6.05
CA ASP A 74 -3.74 5.26 -5.85
C ASP A 74 -3.89 5.64 -4.36
N ASP A 75 -4.47 4.76 -3.54
CA ASP A 75 -4.54 4.96 -2.09
C ASP A 75 -3.14 4.89 -1.47
N ILE A 76 -2.30 3.95 -1.92
CA ILE A 76 -0.90 3.86 -1.50
C ILE A 76 -0.16 5.16 -1.86
N ASN A 77 -0.31 5.63 -3.10
CA ASN A 77 0.31 6.87 -3.58
C ASN A 77 -0.12 8.07 -2.73
N SER A 78 -1.42 8.20 -2.45
CA SER A 78 -1.98 9.29 -1.66
C SER A 78 -1.51 9.24 -0.22
N THR A 79 -1.47 8.04 0.38
CA THR A 79 -0.99 7.80 1.75
C THR A 79 0.48 8.16 1.90
N LEU A 80 1.33 7.73 0.95
CA LEU A 80 2.76 8.03 0.98
C LEU A 80 3.07 9.51 0.70
N LYS A 81 2.29 10.18 -0.14
CA LYS A 81 2.40 11.64 -0.37
C LYS A 81 1.99 12.48 0.83
N ALA A 82 1.05 11.98 1.63
CA ALA A 82 0.59 12.63 2.85
C ALA A 82 1.56 12.42 4.04
N ALA A 83 2.52 11.50 3.91
CA ALA A 83 3.54 11.32 4.94
C ALA A 83 4.40 12.60 5.08
N PRO A 84 4.78 13.00 6.31
CA PRO A 84 5.58 14.20 6.50
C PRO A 84 6.90 14.11 5.73
N LYS A 85 7.23 15.14 4.94
CA LYS A 85 8.45 15.14 4.09
C LYS A 85 9.74 15.01 4.90
N ASP A 86 9.71 15.49 6.14
CA ASP A 86 10.85 15.49 7.06
C ASP A 86 10.91 14.23 7.92
N GLN A 87 9.95 13.30 7.77
CA GLN A 87 9.95 12.03 8.47
C GLN A 87 10.18 10.85 7.53
N PRO A 88 10.99 9.88 7.97
CA PRO A 88 11.22 8.68 7.20
C PRO A 88 9.94 7.84 7.08
N ILE A 89 9.70 7.30 5.89
CA ILE A 89 8.59 6.37 5.69
C ILE A 89 8.93 5.04 6.35
N SER A 90 7.92 4.48 7.00
CA SER A 90 7.93 3.17 7.63
C SER A 90 6.57 2.51 7.46
N SER A 91 6.43 1.24 7.86
CA SER A 91 5.17 0.52 7.79
C SER A 91 4.04 1.18 8.58
N ILE A 92 4.37 2.05 9.54
CA ILE A 92 3.37 2.78 10.34
C ILE A 92 2.46 3.63 9.45
N HIS A 93 3.01 4.23 8.39
CA HIS A 93 2.27 5.07 7.46
C HIS A 93 1.27 4.27 6.62
N LEU A 94 1.44 2.94 6.53
CA LEU A 94 0.59 2.08 5.70
C LEU A 94 -0.58 1.47 6.48
N PHE A 95 -0.63 1.58 7.81
CA PHE A 95 -1.76 1.04 8.60
C PHE A 95 -3.14 1.53 8.13
N PRO A 96 -3.35 2.82 7.79
CA PRO A 96 -4.65 3.31 7.37
C PRO A 96 -5.22 2.64 6.11
N LEU A 97 -4.38 1.95 5.33
CA LEU A 97 -4.78 1.24 4.11
C LEU A 97 -5.52 -0.08 4.38
N PHE A 98 -5.50 -0.57 5.63
CA PHE A 98 -5.98 -1.90 5.98
C PHE A 98 -7.15 -1.83 6.96
N LYS A 99 -8.15 -2.69 6.75
CA LYS A 99 -9.24 -2.90 7.72
C LYS A 99 -8.95 -4.11 8.61
N GLY A 100 -8.09 -5.02 8.15
CA GLY A 100 -7.64 -6.19 8.90
C GLY A 100 -6.82 -5.85 10.15
N LYS A 101 -6.84 -6.77 11.12
CA LYS A 101 -6.12 -6.63 12.41
C LYS A 101 -4.65 -7.07 12.37
N SER A 102 -4.15 -7.47 11.20
CA SER A 102 -2.80 -7.99 11.05
C SER A 102 -1.76 -6.87 11.14
N VAL A 103 -0.97 -6.89 12.21
CA VAL A 103 0.17 -5.97 12.39
C VAL A 103 1.32 -6.23 11.40
N ASN A 104 1.37 -7.42 10.78
CA ASN A 104 2.42 -7.75 9.82
C ASN A 104 2.14 -7.20 8.42
N THR A 105 0.85 -7.04 8.05
CA THR A 105 0.47 -6.72 6.67
C THR A 105 1.03 -5.39 6.18
N PRO A 106 1.03 -4.29 6.97
CA PRO A 106 1.72 -3.06 6.59
C PRO A 106 3.22 -3.27 6.35
N GLY A 107 3.89 -4.10 7.15
CA GLY A 107 5.30 -4.44 6.96
C GLY A 107 5.56 -5.29 5.70
N TYR A 108 4.63 -6.17 5.36
CA TYR A 108 4.70 -6.96 4.12
C TYR A 108 4.45 -6.10 2.88
N LEU A 109 3.47 -5.19 2.93
CA LEU A 109 3.27 -4.20 1.87
C LEU A 109 4.50 -3.32 1.71
N LEU A 110 5.12 -2.86 2.80
CA LEU A 110 6.36 -2.08 2.75
C LEU A 110 7.46 -2.82 1.97
N ALA A 111 7.66 -4.11 2.25
CA ALA A 111 8.63 -4.95 1.53
C ALA A 111 8.34 -5.02 0.02
N VAL A 112 7.06 -5.18 -0.35
CA VAL A 112 6.62 -5.20 -1.74
C VAL A 112 6.88 -3.86 -2.43
N LEU A 113 6.59 -2.74 -1.78
CA LEU A 113 6.83 -1.39 -2.32
C LEU A 113 8.32 -1.09 -2.53
N ILE A 114 9.19 -1.62 -1.66
CA ILE A 114 10.65 -1.53 -1.84
C ILE A 114 11.09 -2.35 -3.06
N ASN A 115 10.53 -3.55 -3.22
CA ASN A 115 10.83 -4.43 -4.36
C ASN A 115 10.42 -3.77 -5.69
N GLU A 116 9.25 -3.15 -5.72
CA GLU A 116 8.70 -2.45 -6.90
C GLU A 116 9.25 -1.02 -7.08
N LYS A 117 10.27 -0.63 -6.30
CA LYS A 117 10.95 0.68 -6.41
C LYS A 117 9.99 1.88 -6.25
N VAL A 118 8.92 1.70 -5.50
CA VAL A 118 8.05 2.78 -5.00
C VAL A 118 8.69 3.44 -3.78
N LEU A 119 9.42 2.65 -3.01
CA LEU A 119 10.23 3.08 -1.88
C LEU A 119 11.68 2.65 -2.10
N ILE A 120 12.63 3.47 -1.66
CA ILE A 120 14.04 3.12 -1.60
C ILE A 120 14.58 3.32 -0.18
N PRO A 121 15.53 2.50 0.29
CA PRO A 121 16.20 2.74 1.56
C PRO A 121 16.83 4.13 1.60
N HIS A 122 16.69 4.83 2.72
CA HIS A 122 17.41 6.08 2.94
C HIS A 122 18.91 5.81 3.04
N THR A 123 19.73 6.77 2.57
CA THR A 123 21.20 6.63 2.51
C THR A 123 21.82 6.46 3.90
N GLU A 124 21.29 7.16 4.90
CA GLU A 124 21.83 7.19 6.26
C GLU A 124 21.26 6.09 7.17
N ASN A 125 20.01 5.67 6.97
CA ASN A 125 19.36 4.67 7.81
C ASN A 125 18.54 3.69 6.96
N LYS A 126 19.02 2.46 6.87
CA LYS A 126 18.39 1.39 6.06
C LYS A 126 17.01 0.93 6.57
N ARG A 127 16.58 1.38 7.76
CA ARG A 127 15.23 1.14 8.30
C ARG A 127 14.25 2.25 7.98
N GLN A 128 14.72 3.29 7.30
CA GLN A 128 13.96 4.44 6.85
C GLN A 128 13.89 4.40 5.32
N TYR A 129 12.76 4.84 4.76
CA TYR A 129 12.52 4.79 3.32
C TYR A 129 12.12 6.15 2.77
N ALA A 130 12.55 6.42 1.53
CA ALA A 130 12.15 7.58 0.76
C ALA A 130 11.16 7.18 -0.34
N PHE A 131 10.12 7.98 -0.53
CA PHE A 131 9.13 7.78 -1.59
C PHE A 131 9.65 8.30 -2.92
N THR A 132 9.65 7.44 -3.94
CA THR A 132 10.17 7.74 -5.28
C THR A 132 9.07 7.84 -6.33
N GLY A 133 7.80 7.72 -5.95
CA GLY A 133 6.66 7.71 -6.85
C GLY A 133 6.26 6.30 -7.31
N THR A 134 5.06 6.20 -7.89
CA THR A 134 4.50 4.93 -8.39
C THR A 134 4.71 4.70 -9.89
N THR A 135 5.33 5.64 -10.61
CA THR A 135 5.47 5.61 -12.07
C THR A 135 6.05 4.30 -12.59
N LYS A 136 7.17 3.83 -12.02
CA LYS A 136 7.81 2.58 -12.43
C LYS A 136 6.90 1.36 -12.27
N LEU A 137 6.15 1.31 -11.17
CA LEU A 137 5.17 0.26 -10.93
C LEU A 137 4.04 0.33 -11.97
N MET A 138 3.54 1.53 -12.27
CA MET A 138 2.48 1.72 -13.26
C MET A 138 2.91 1.38 -14.69
N ASP A 139 4.16 1.65 -15.07
CA ASP A 139 4.69 1.27 -16.38
C ASP A 139 4.80 -0.25 -16.52
N LYS A 140 5.34 -0.91 -15.48
CA LYS A 140 5.35 -2.39 -15.40
C LYS A 140 3.95 -2.99 -15.50
N ILE A 141 2.94 -2.36 -14.87
CA ILE A 141 1.54 -2.78 -14.94
C ILE A 141 1.02 -2.70 -16.37
N LYS A 142 1.26 -1.59 -17.07
CA LYS A 142 0.85 -1.41 -18.48
C LYS A 142 1.49 -2.45 -19.40
N GLU A 143 2.76 -2.77 -19.20
CA GLU A 143 3.47 -3.79 -19.99
C GLU A 143 2.87 -5.19 -19.82
N ASN A 144 2.44 -5.55 -18.61
CA ASN A 144 1.84 -6.87 -18.33
C ASN A 144 0.36 -6.95 -18.69
N THR A 145 -0.30 -5.83 -18.98
CA THR A 145 -1.70 -5.79 -19.41
C THR A 145 -1.85 -5.95 -20.93
N LYS A 146 -0.79 -5.65 -21.70
CA LYS A 146 -0.76 -5.76 -23.16
C LYS A 146 -0.45 -7.17 -23.69
N LYS A 147 -0.11 -8.10 -22.81
CA LYS A 147 0.16 -9.51 -23.13
C LYS A 147 -1.11 -10.33 -22.98
#